data_AF-A0A2W1EFI1-F1
#
_entry.id   AF-A0A2W1EFI1-F1
#
_cell.length_a   1.000
_cell.length_b   1.000
_cell.length_c   1.000
_cell.angle_alpha   90.00
_cell.angle_beta   90.00
_cell.angle_gamma   90.00
#
_symmetry.space_group_name_H-M   'P 1'
#
loop_
_entity.id
_entity.type
_entity.pdbx_description
1 polymer ?
#
loop_
_entity_poly.entity_id
_entity_poly.type
_entity_poly.pdbx_seq_one_letter_code
_entity_poly.pdbx_strand_id
1 'polypeptide(L)'
;MQAMRKDDLGFFYHSNAKPSGVVGILRVVEEAKVDETAFDPKDPYYDKKSDPEKPKWFCVGVEFVKEFEKAVDLHKIKEFAKDGGPLKDMQLVTNSRLSVCKVRKEEWDFIMGLAEGKKGDGGEDAHKASENEIEGVDTDEEKAEVKDK
;
A
#
# COMPACT_ATOMS: atom_id res chain seq x y z
N MET A 1 -14.83 -8.94 2.13
CA MET A 1 -15.59 -8.37 0.99
C MET A 1 -17.09 -8.48 1.16
N GLN A 2 -17.70 -9.66 1.35
CA GLN A 2 -19.17 -9.82 1.50
C GLN A 2 -19.86 -8.98 2.60
N ALA A 3 -19.11 -8.57 3.62
CA ALA A 3 -19.63 -7.71 4.69
C ALA A 3 -19.69 -6.21 4.33
N MET A 4 -19.05 -5.79 3.23
CA MET A 4 -19.06 -4.41 2.76
C MET A 4 -20.45 -4.04 2.23
N ARG A 5 -20.82 -2.77 2.41
CA ARG A 5 -22.07 -2.19 1.93
C ARG A 5 -21.80 -1.02 1.00
N LYS A 6 -22.79 -0.68 0.18
CA LYS A 6 -22.72 0.53 -0.64
C LYS A 6 -22.41 1.75 0.24
N ASP A 7 -21.55 2.62 -0.28
CA ASP A 7 -21.05 3.83 0.37
C ASP A 7 -20.07 3.61 1.54
N ASP A 8 -19.73 2.36 1.89
CA ASP A 8 -18.61 2.09 2.80
C ASP A 8 -17.31 2.67 2.24
N LEU A 9 -16.51 3.29 3.11
CA LEU A 9 -15.18 3.79 2.78
C LEU A 9 -14.09 2.78 3.13
N GLY A 10 -13.02 2.80 2.36
CA GLY A 10 -11.82 1.99 2.59
C GLY A 10 -10.56 2.77 2.28
N PHE A 11 -9.45 2.38 2.89
CA PHE A 11 -8.14 2.90 2.52
C PHE A 11 -7.62 2.20 1.26
N PHE A 12 -7.11 2.99 0.31
CA PHE A 12 -6.34 2.44 -0.79
C PHE A 12 -4.89 2.23 -0.33
N TYR A 13 -4.42 0.99 -0.40
CA TYR A 13 -3.12 0.59 0.13
C TYR A 13 -2.23 0.03 -0.98
N HIS A 14 -1.04 0.61 -1.14
CA HIS A 14 -0.03 0.09 -2.05
C HIS A 14 0.85 -0.92 -1.31
N SER A 15 0.56 -2.21 -1.53
CA SER A 15 1.44 -3.30 -1.10
C SER A 15 2.61 -3.45 -2.07
N ASN A 16 3.77 -3.92 -1.57
CA ASN A 16 4.95 -4.17 -2.39
C ASN A 16 5.46 -2.92 -3.17
N ALA A 17 5.21 -1.74 -2.60
CA ALA A 17 5.72 -0.46 -3.10
C ALA A 17 6.85 0.07 -2.20
N LYS A 18 7.57 1.09 -2.68
CA LYS A 18 8.63 1.77 -1.93
C LYS A 18 8.32 3.28 -1.84
N PRO A 19 7.83 3.77 -0.69
CA PRO A 19 7.35 3.01 0.47
C PRO A 19 6.00 2.32 0.22
N SER A 20 5.70 1.27 1.00
CA SER A 20 4.36 0.68 1.07
C SER A 20 3.53 1.44 2.09
N GLY A 21 2.24 1.64 1.83
CA GLY A 21 1.42 2.45 2.73
C GLY A 21 0.04 2.77 2.21
N VAL A 22 -0.72 3.50 3.03
CA VAL A 22 -2.03 4.04 2.66
C VAL A 22 -1.83 5.30 1.82
N VAL A 23 -2.39 5.33 0.62
CA VAL A 23 -2.19 6.40 -0.37
C VAL A 23 -3.45 7.21 -0.65
N GLY A 24 -4.62 6.74 -0.20
CA GLY A 24 -5.88 7.42 -0.46
C GLY A 24 -7.10 6.67 0.05
N ILE A 25 -8.26 7.05 -0.46
CA ILE A 25 -9.57 6.53 -0.07
C ILE A 25 -10.30 5.96 -1.29
N LEU A 26 -10.94 4.82 -1.08
CA LEU A 26 -11.89 4.19 -1.98
C LEU A 26 -13.29 4.23 -1.35
N ARG A 27 -14.32 4.14 -2.19
CA ARG A 27 -15.71 3.93 -1.78
C ARG A 27 -16.29 2.72 -2.50
N VAL A 28 -17.08 1.93 -1.77
CA VAL A 28 -17.83 0.81 -2.35
C VAL A 28 -19.04 1.34 -3.12
N VAL A 29 -19.09 1.05 -4.42
CA VAL A 29 -20.20 1.44 -5.31
C VAL A 29 -21.09 0.27 -5.69
N GLU A 30 -20.56 -0.95 -5.64
CA GLU A 30 -21.30 -2.20 -5.84
C GLU A 30 -20.96 -3.17 -4.71
N GLU A 31 -21.99 -3.73 -4.07
CA GLU A 31 -21.82 -4.76 -3.05
C GLU A 31 -21.29 -6.07 -3.66
N ALA A 32 -20.99 -7.04 -2.79
CA ALA A 32 -20.31 -8.25 -3.19
C ALA A 32 -21.11 -9.04 -4.25
N LYS A 33 -20.46 -9.28 -5.39
CA LYS A 33 -20.93 -10.15 -6.46
C LYS A 33 -19.93 -11.28 -6.69
N VAL A 34 -20.38 -12.33 -7.38
CA VAL A 34 -19.51 -13.45 -7.75
C VAL A 34 -18.37 -12.94 -8.62
N ASP A 35 -17.15 -13.40 -8.34
CA ASP A 35 -16.00 -13.10 -9.18
C ASP A 35 -15.94 -14.11 -10.35
N GLU A 36 -16.38 -13.67 -11.53
CA GLU A 36 -16.44 -14.53 -12.73
C GLU A 36 -15.04 -14.93 -13.22
N THR A 37 -13.99 -14.18 -12.88
CA THR A 37 -12.60 -14.50 -13.27
C THR A 37 -12.15 -15.84 -12.69
N ALA A 38 -12.71 -16.23 -11.54
CA ALA A 38 -12.42 -17.52 -10.91
C ALA A 38 -12.85 -18.73 -11.77
N PHE A 39 -13.69 -18.54 -12.78
CA PHE A 39 -14.18 -19.61 -13.66
C PHE A 39 -13.52 -19.64 -15.04
N ASP A 40 -12.73 -18.64 -15.42
CA ASP A 40 -12.05 -18.59 -16.72
C ASP A 40 -10.65 -19.23 -16.64
N PRO A 41 -10.38 -20.38 -17.29
CA PRO A 41 -9.07 -21.05 -17.26
C PRO A 41 -7.91 -20.23 -17.81
N LYS A 42 -8.17 -19.11 -18.50
CA LYS A 42 -7.14 -18.21 -19.03
C LYS A 42 -6.81 -17.07 -18.08
N ASP A 43 -7.65 -16.82 -17.08
CA ASP A 43 -7.44 -15.75 -16.12
C ASP A 43 -6.39 -16.14 -15.06
N PRO A 44 -5.49 -15.23 -14.66
CA PRO A 44 -4.53 -15.49 -13.58
C PRO A 44 -5.14 -15.92 -12.24
N TYR A 45 -6.40 -15.59 -11.99
CA TYR A 45 -7.13 -15.88 -10.76
C TYR A 45 -8.09 -17.08 -10.86
N TYR A 46 -7.99 -17.85 -11.94
CA TYR A 46 -8.77 -19.08 -12.13
C TYR A 46 -8.67 -20.06 -10.95
N ASP A 47 -9.81 -20.54 -10.46
CA ASP A 47 -9.89 -21.62 -9.47
C ASP A 47 -10.75 -22.76 -10.01
N LYS A 48 -10.09 -23.82 -10.51
CA LYS A 48 -10.73 -25.06 -10.98
C LYS A 48 -11.69 -25.70 -9.96
N LYS A 49 -11.52 -25.42 -8.67
CA LYS A 49 -12.36 -25.97 -7.59
C LYS A 49 -13.54 -25.06 -7.23
N SER A 50 -13.67 -23.87 -7.83
CA SER A 50 -14.82 -23.00 -7.63
C SER A 50 -15.98 -23.49 -8.50
N ASP A 51 -17.15 -23.65 -7.88
CA ASP A 51 -18.37 -24.10 -8.53
C ASP A 51 -19.25 -22.87 -8.85
N PRO A 52 -19.70 -22.66 -10.10
CA PRO A 52 -20.60 -21.56 -10.44
C PRO A 52 -21.92 -21.56 -9.65
N GLU A 53 -22.43 -22.72 -9.23
CA GLU A 53 -23.64 -22.81 -8.40
C GLU A 53 -23.36 -22.52 -6.91
N LYS A 54 -22.11 -22.68 -6.49
CA LYS A 54 -21.63 -22.45 -5.11
C LYS A 54 -20.28 -21.71 -5.13
N PRO A 55 -20.27 -20.44 -5.58
CA PRO A 55 -19.05 -19.68 -5.80
C PRO A 55 -18.30 -19.46 -4.49
N LYS A 56 -16.96 -19.60 -4.54
CA LYS A 56 -16.08 -19.30 -3.40
C LYS A 56 -15.62 -17.84 -3.39
N TRP A 57 -15.49 -17.26 -4.57
CA TRP A 57 -14.84 -15.97 -4.78
C TRP A 57 -15.86 -14.90 -5.10
N PHE A 58 -15.68 -13.75 -4.45
CA PHE A 58 -16.56 -12.61 -4.57
C PHE A 58 -15.71 -11.35 -4.71
N CYS A 59 -16.15 -10.41 -5.52
CA CYS A 59 -15.54 -9.10 -5.65
C CYS A 59 -16.56 -7.99 -5.33
N VAL A 60 -16.08 -6.78 -5.09
CA VAL A 60 -16.90 -5.58 -4.90
C VAL A 60 -16.52 -4.55 -5.95
N GLY A 61 -17.47 -3.71 -6.35
CA GLY A 61 -17.17 -2.53 -7.16
C GLY A 61 -16.71 -1.41 -6.24
N VAL A 62 -15.57 -0.80 -6.55
CA VAL A 62 -15.07 0.38 -5.85
C VAL A 62 -14.77 1.51 -6.81
N GLU A 63 -14.91 2.73 -6.33
CA GLU A 63 -14.42 3.92 -7.01
C GLU A 63 -13.36 4.63 -6.16
N PHE A 64 -12.46 5.31 -6.84
CA PHE A 64 -11.47 6.16 -6.19
C PHE A 64 -12.11 7.47 -5.73
N VAL A 65 -11.86 7.86 -4.48
CA VAL A 65 -12.44 9.07 -3.89
C VAL A 65 -11.42 10.19 -3.80
N LYS A 66 -10.26 9.91 -3.22
CA LYS A 66 -9.26 10.94 -2.90
C LYS A 66 -7.87 10.34 -2.77
N GLU A 67 -6.87 11.05 -3.27
CA GLU A 67 -5.45 10.82 -3.00
C GLU A 67 -5.00 11.61 -1.76
N PHE A 68 -4.08 11.04 -0.98
CA PHE A 68 -3.39 11.75 0.08
C PHE A 68 -2.17 12.48 -0.48
N GLU A 69 -1.93 13.71 -0.03
CA GLU A 69 -0.73 14.49 -0.43
C GLU A 69 0.57 13.75 -0.07
N LYS A 70 0.55 13.02 1.05
CA LYS A 70 1.62 12.13 1.48
C LYS A 70 1.04 10.79 1.88
N ALA A 71 1.64 9.71 1.37
CA ALA A 71 1.29 8.36 1.79
C ALA A 71 1.58 8.17 3.29
N VAL A 72 0.69 7.46 3.98
CA VAL A 72 0.94 7.02 5.36
C VAL A 72 1.72 5.71 5.29
N ASP A 73 3.03 5.81 5.51
CA ASP A 73 3.99 4.71 5.43
C ASP A 73 3.66 3.58 6.43
N LEU A 74 3.73 2.33 5.97
CA LEU A 74 3.56 1.15 6.82
C LEU A 74 4.51 1.14 8.03
N HIS A 75 5.75 1.62 7.90
CA HIS A 75 6.69 1.74 9.02
C HIS A 75 6.11 2.63 10.12
N LYS A 76 5.60 3.80 9.74
CA LYS A 76 4.95 4.74 10.66
C LYS A 76 3.69 4.13 11.29
N ILE A 77 2.86 3.44 10.49
CA ILE A 77 1.69 2.71 11.00
C ILE A 77 2.10 1.66 12.06
N LYS A 78 3.17 0.90 11.80
CA LYS A 78 3.69 -0.11 12.73
C LYS A 78 4.23 0.48 14.03
N GLU A 79 4.79 1.69 14.00
CA GLU A 79 5.23 2.38 15.21
C GLU A 79 4.05 2.70 16.14
N PHE A 80 2.94 3.17 15.58
CA PHE A 80 1.69 3.41 16.33
C PHE A 80 0.92 2.13 16.67
N ALA A 81 1.33 0.98 16.14
CA ALA A 81 0.78 -0.33 16.45
C ALA A 81 1.57 -1.11 17.51
N LYS A 82 2.64 -0.53 18.08
CA LYS A 82 3.34 -1.10 19.24
C LYS A 82 2.40 -1.17 20.46
N ASP A 83 2.76 -1.98 21.45
CA ASP A 83 1.95 -2.22 22.65
C ASP A 83 1.46 -0.92 23.31
N GLY A 84 0.15 -0.82 23.52
CA GLY A 84 -0.50 0.37 24.08
C GLY A 84 -0.78 1.49 23.08
N GLY A 85 -0.34 1.35 21.83
CA GLY A 85 -0.56 2.33 20.76
C GLY A 85 -1.99 2.33 20.18
N PRO A 86 -2.38 3.42 19.49
CA PRO A 86 -3.73 3.58 18.95
C PRO A 86 -4.07 2.59 17.83
N LEU A 87 -3.06 2.00 17.18
CA LEU A 87 -3.23 1.03 16.09
C LEU A 87 -2.86 -0.40 16.49
N LYS A 88 -2.69 -0.69 17.79
CA LYS A 88 -2.19 -1.99 18.27
C LYS A 88 -2.99 -3.19 17.78
N ASP A 89 -4.31 -3.04 17.63
CA ASP A 89 -5.21 -4.11 17.20
C ASP A 89 -5.62 -3.96 15.72
N MET A 90 -4.89 -3.18 14.93
CA MET A 90 -5.18 -2.96 13.52
C MET A 90 -4.84 -4.19 12.70
N GLN A 91 -5.83 -4.71 11.96
CA GLN A 91 -5.70 -5.95 11.19
C GLN A 91 -4.62 -5.88 10.11
N LEU A 92 -4.34 -4.69 9.56
CA LEU A 92 -3.24 -4.46 8.64
C LEU A 92 -1.88 -4.90 9.23
N VAL A 93 -1.70 -4.73 10.55
CA VAL A 93 -0.46 -5.06 11.26
C VAL A 93 -0.52 -6.46 11.86
N THR A 94 -1.64 -6.81 12.50
CA THR A 94 -1.78 -8.09 13.22
C THR A 94 -2.03 -9.28 12.30
N ASN A 95 -2.51 -9.07 11.07
CA ASN A 95 -2.73 -10.09 10.07
C ASN A 95 -2.13 -9.68 8.71
N SER A 96 -0.80 -9.69 8.62
CA SER A 96 -0.04 -9.13 7.50
C SER A 96 -0.27 -9.78 6.13
N ARG A 97 -0.88 -10.98 6.08
CA ARG A 97 -1.21 -11.66 4.81
C ARG A 97 -2.63 -11.40 4.33
N LEU A 98 -3.42 -10.65 5.10
CA LEU A 98 -4.80 -10.34 4.75
C LEU A 98 -4.84 -9.07 3.87
N SER A 99 -5.27 -9.22 2.62
CA SER A 99 -5.37 -8.11 1.65
C SER A 99 -6.59 -7.20 1.85
N VAL A 100 -7.64 -7.71 2.49
CA VAL A 100 -8.86 -6.96 2.81
C VAL A 100 -9.20 -7.14 4.27
N CYS A 101 -9.13 -6.07 5.04
CA CYS A 101 -9.38 -6.11 6.47
C CYS A 101 -10.38 -5.03 6.90
N LYS A 102 -10.98 -5.22 8.07
CA LYS A 102 -11.86 -4.22 8.68
C LYS A 102 -11.01 -3.16 9.38
N VAL A 103 -11.37 -1.91 9.18
CA VAL A 103 -10.80 -0.77 9.91
C VAL A 103 -11.84 -0.28 10.90
N ARG A 104 -11.48 -0.19 12.18
CA ARG A 104 -12.35 0.39 13.21
C ARG A 104 -12.36 1.91 13.09
N LYS A 105 -13.39 2.55 13.62
CA LYS A 105 -13.55 4.01 13.50
C LYS A 105 -12.37 4.77 14.09
N GLU A 106 -11.85 4.32 15.22
CA GLU A 106 -10.73 4.95 15.92
C GLU A 106 -9.43 4.85 15.11
N GLU A 107 -9.23 3.72 14.44
CA GLU A 107 -8.09 3.49 13.55
C GLU A 107 -8.19 4.35 12.29
N TRP A 108 -9.40 4.44 11.71
CA TRP A 108 -9.71 5.29 10.57
C TRP A 108 -9.37 6.74 10.87
N ASP A 109 -9.94 7.28 11.96
CA ASP A 109 -9.73 8.67 12.38
C ASP A 109 -8.24 8.96 12.63
N PHE A 110 -7.51 8.00 13.20
CA PHE A 110 -6.08 8.14 13.46
C PHE A 110 -5.26 8.17 12.16
N ILE A 111 -5.49 7.25 11.22
CA ILE A 111 -4.80 7.24 9.92
C ILE A 111 -5.12 8.51 9.12
N MET A 112 -6.37 8.98 9.15
CA MET A 112 -6.75 10.26 8.55
C MET A 112 -5.98 11.43 9.17
N GLY A 113 -5.79 11.44 10.49
CA GLY A 113 -4.96 12.43 11.17
C GLY A 113 -3.51 12.43 10.68
N LEU A 114 -2.92 11.24 10.49
CA LEU A 114 -1.58 11.10 9.92
C LEU A 114 -1.50 11.60 8.48
N ALA A 115 -2.52 11.30 7.66
CA ALA A 115 -2.59 11.70 6.26
C ALA A 115 -2.75 13.23 6.09
N GLU A 116 -3.48 13.88 6.99
CA GLU A 116 -3.69 15.33 7.01
C GLU A 116 -2.53 16.12 7.64
N GLY A 117 -1.46 15.44 8.08
CA GLY A 117 -0.30 16.08 8.71
C GLY A 117 -0.61 16.69 10.08
N LYS A 118 -1.71 16.29 10.73
CA LYS A 118 -1.96 16.65 12.13
C LYS A 118 -0.93 15.92 12.98
N LYS A 119 -0.06 16.68 13.66
CA LYS A 119 0.99 16.14 14.55
C LYS A 119 0.38 15.16 15.54
N GLY A 120 0.55 13.86 15.29
CA GLY A 120 0.61 12.87 16.35
C GLY A 120 1.88 13.18 17.14
N ASP A 121 1.72 13.48 18.43
CA ASP A 121 2.83 13.77 19.33
C ASP A 121 3.82 12.59 19.33
N GLY A 122 5.02 12.82 18.78
CA GLY A 122 6.14 11.87 18.78
C GLY A 122 6.60 11.38 17.41
N GLY A 123 7.72 11.93 16.91
CA GLY A 123 8.58 11.28 15.91
C GLY A 123 8.95 12.16 14.72
N GLU A 124 10.19 12.64 14.71
CA GLU A 124 10.82 13.43 13.66
C GLU A 124 10.90 12.68 12.31
N ASP A 125 10.67 13.42 11.22
CA ASP A 125 10.87 12.97 9.85
C ASP A 125 12.35 12.59 9.61
N ALA A 126 12.63 11.29 9.56
CA ALA A 126 13.92 10.77 9.13
C ALA A 126 13.74 9.73 8.02
N HIS A 127 13.33 10.19 6.83
CA HIS A 127 13.64 9.49 5.59
C HIS A 127 14.70 10.29 4.84
N LYS A 128 15.97 10.08 5.22
CA LYS A 128 17.12 10.57 4.45
C LYS A 128 17.18 9.76 3.16
N ALA A 129 16.83 10.38 2.03
CA ALA A 129 17.13 9.86 0.72
C ALA A 129 18.65 9.70 0.61
N SER A 130 19.12 8.50 0.29
CA SER A 130 20.52 8.27 -0.06
C SER A 130 20.76 8.86 -1.45
N GLU A 131 21.31 10.07 -1.50
CA GLU A 131 21.98 10.59 -2.69
C GLU A 131 23.26 9.76 -2.89
N ASN A 132 23.33 9.04 -4.01
CA ASN A 132 24.60 8.51 -4.50
C ASN A 132 25.32 9.67 -5.19
N GLU A 133 26.34 10.21 -4.52
CA GLU A 133 27.37 11.02 -5.14
C GLU A 133 28.22 10.12 -6.06
N ILE A 134 28.23 10.43 -7.35
CA ILE A 134 29.27 9.98 -8.27
C ILE A 134 30.14 11.22 -8.49
N GLU A 135 31.17 11.40 -7.68
CA GLU A 135 32.19 12.41 -7.92
C GLU A 135 33.03 12.01 -9.14
N GLY A 136 33.06 12.91 -10.11
CA GLY A 136 34.01 12.87 -11.22
C GLY A 136 35.41 13.20 -10.74
N VAL A 137 36.40 12.50 -11.30
CA VAL A 137 37.78 12.95 -11.37
C VAL A 137 38.13 13.06 -12.85
N ASP A 138 38.13 14.31 -13.32
CA ASP A 138 38.90 14.75 -14.49
C ASP A 138 40.30 15.12 -14.03
N THR A 139 41.33 14.63 -14.71
CA THR A 139 42.53 15.42 -15.05
C THR A 139 43.27 14.77 -16.23
N ASP A 140 43.08 15.40 -17.39
CA ASP A 140 43.98 15.72 -18.50
C ASP A 140 45.43 15.17 -18.61
N GLU A 141 45.69 14.71 -19.85
CA GLU A 141 46.80 15.01 -20.78
C GLU A 141 48.28 14.56 -20.61
N GLU A 142 48.77 14.08 -21.77
CA GLU A 142 50.12 14.20 -22.38
C GLU A 142 51.31 13.34 -21.88
N LYS A 143 51.74 12.33 -22.68
CA LYS A 143 52.72 12.47 -23.78
C LYS A 143 53.20 11.13 -24.37
N ALA A 144 53.24 11.13 -25.70
CA ALA A 144 54.21 10.53 -26.65
C ALA A 144 55.00 9.24 -26.28
N GLU A 145 54.92 8.22 -27.15
CA GLU A 145 56.15 7.65 -27.75
C GLU A 145 55.89 7.01 -29.11
N VAL A 146 56.74 7.38 -30.07
CA VAL A 146 56.84 6.91 -31.45
C VAL A 146 57.58 5.57 -31.48
N LYS A 147 57.16 4.61 -32.32
CA LYS A 147 58.09 3.62 -32.88
C LYS A 147 57.58 3.00 -34.18
N ASP A 148 58.23 3.43 -35.26
CA ASP A 148 58.39 2.68 -36.49
C ASP A 148 59.07 1.32 -36.25
N LYS A 149 58.51 0.25 -36.81
CA LYS A 149 59.20 -0.76 -37.62
C LYS A 149 58.22 -1.79 -38.19
#